data_AF-A0A527XBR8-F1
#
_entry.id   AF-A0A527XBR8-F1
#
_cell.length_a   1.000
_cell.length_b   1.000
_cell.length_c   1.000
_cell.angle_alpha   90.00
_cell.angle_beta   90.00
_cell.angle_gamma   90.00
#
_symmetry.space_group_name_H-M   'P 1'
#
loop_
_entity.id
_entity.type
_entity.pdbx_description
1 polymer ?
#
loop_
_entity_poly.entity_id
_entity_poly.type
_entity_poly.pdbx_seq_one_letter_code
_entity_poly.pdbx_strand_id
1 'polypeptide(L)' 'ITDWVDARMVPVAQGSFDLDDYIDYVIEMFHALGPDTHVMAVCQPSVPVLAAVALMEKGGDPFVPSTMTLM' A
#
# COMPACT_ATOMS: atom_id res chain seq x y z
N ILE A 1 -12.20 -0.41 6.85
CA ILE A 1 -11.87 -1.83 7.09
C ILE A 1 -12.20 -2.54 5.78
N THR A 2 -11.19 -3.01 5.06
CA THR A 2 -11.38 -3.85 3.88
C THR A 2 -11.59 -5.30 4.34
N ASP A 3 -12.18 -6.11 3.49
CA ASP A 3 -12.43 -7.54 3.66
C ASP A 3 -11.20 -8.42 3.40
N TRP A 4 -10.00 -7.90 3.72
CA TRP A 4 -8.74 -8.59 3.50
C TRP A 4 -8.61 -9.86 4.35
N VAL A 5 -8.12 -10.92 3.70
CA VAL A 5 -7.77 -12.18 4.34
C VAL A 5 -6.37 -12.05 4.94
N ASP A 6 -6.17 -12.52 6.18
CA ASP A 6 -4.84 -12.63 6.78
C ASP A 6 -3.96 -13.51 5.87
N ALA A 7 -2.82 -12.97 5.41
CA ALA A 7 -1.93 -13.66 4.48
C ALA A 7 -1.50 -15.07 4.98
N ARG A 8 -1.45 -15.29 6.30
CA ARG A 8 -1.16 -16.62 6.89
C ARG A 8 -2.22 -17.67 6.59
N MET A 9 -3.43 -17.23 6.25
CA MET A 9 -4.56 -18.10 5.89
C MET A 9 -4.61 -18.38 4.38
N VAL A 10 -3.77 -17.73 3.57
CA VAL A 10 -3.70 -17.94 2.12
C VAL A 10 -2.78 -19.15 1.84
N PRO A 11 -3.23 -20.17 1.08
CA PRO A 11 -2.39 -21.31 0.75
C PRO A 11 -1.17 -20.92 -0.08
N VAL A 12 0.00 -21.50 0.21
CA VAL A 12 1.24 -21.27 -0.55
C VAL A 12 1.10 -21.56 -2.06
N ALA A 13 0.19 -22.46 -2.43
CA ALA A 13 -0.11 -22.75 -3.84
C ALA A 13 -0.68 -21.53 -4.61
N GLN A 14 -1.15 -20.49 -3.91
CA GLN A 14 -1.62 -19.23 -4.50
C GLN A 14 -0.49 -18.24 -4.79
N GLY A 15 0.76 -18.58 -4.47
CA GLY A 15 1.93 -17.76 -4.72
C GLY A 15 2.63 -17.32 -3.44
N SER A 16 3.68 -16.51 -3.63
CA SER A 16 4.38 -15.80 -2.55
C SER A 16 3.64 -14.52 -2.18
N PHE A 17 3.97 -13.98 -1.01
CA PHE A 17 3.64 -12.63 -0.62
C PHE A 17 4.90 -12.02 -0.01
N ASP A 18 5.54 -11.12 -0.74
CA ASP A 18 6.75 -10.42 -0.32
C ASP A 18 6.51 -8.91 -0.10
N LEU A 19 7.59 -8.13 -0.02
CA LEU A 19 7.48 -6.70 0.21
C LEU A 19 6.93 -5.95 -1.01
N ASP A 20 7.27 -6.38 -2.22
CA ASP A 20 6.83 -5.73 -3.45
C ASP A 20 5.33 -5.94 -3.63
N ASP A 21 4.82 -7.15 -3.32
CA ASP A 21 3.38 -7.42 -3.27
C ASP A 21 2.66 -6.46 -2.31
N TYR A 22 3.22 -6.22 -1.12
CA TYR A 22 2.61 -5.30 -0.16
C TYR A 22 2.62 -3.85 -0.67
N ILE A 23 3.70 -3.43 -1.32
CA ILE A 23 3.79 -2.10 -1.94
C ILE A 23 2.71 -1.94 -3.01
N ASP A 24 2.60 -2.91 -3.92
CA ASP A 24 1.63 -2.89 -5.01
C ASP A 24 0.19 -2.83 -4.47
N TYR A 25 -0.13 -3.62 -3.45
CA TYR A 25 -1.45 -3.54 -2.82
C TYR A 25 -1.76 -2.20 -2.16
N VAL A 26 -0.77 -1.52 -1.57
CA VAL A 26 -0.95 -0.17 -1.01
C VAL A 26 -1.25 0.83 -2.13
N ILE A 27 -0.57 0.73 -3.27
CA ILE A 27 -0.86 1.54 -4.46
C ILE A 27 -2.29 1.29 -4.96
N GLU A 28 -2.69 0.02 -5.08
CA GLU A 28 -4.06 -0.34 -5.45
C GLU A 28 -5.10 0.24 -4.49
N MET A 29 -4.82 0.26 -3.18
CA MET A 29 -5.68 0.92 -2.21
C MET A 29 -5.79 2.42 -2.44
N PHE A 30 -4.68 3.11 -2.71
CA PHE A 30 -4.73 4.54 -3.01
C PHE A 30 -5.52 4.82 -4.29
N HIS A 31 -5.39 3.98 -5.32
CA HIS A 31 -6.21 4.07 -6.54
C HIS A 31 -7.69 3.85 -6.27
N ALA A 32 -8.03 2.86 -5.43
CA ALA A 32 -9.41 2.56 -5.06
C ALA A 32 -10.05 3.69 -4.22
N LEU A 33 -9.26 4.37 -3.38
CA LEU A 33 -9.70 5.52 -2.58
C LEU A 33 -9.80 6.80 -3.43
N GLY A 34 -8.89 6.99 -4.38
CA GLY A 34 -8.85 8.12 -5.29
C GLY A 34 -8.13 9.36 -4.71
N PRO A 35 -8.33 10.53 -5.35
CA PRO A 35 -7.63 11.76 -4.98
C PRO A 35 -8.03 12.26 -3.57
N ASP A 36 -7.26 13.20 -3.03
CA ASP A 36 -7.44 13.79 -1.69
C ASP A 36 -7.33 12.76 -0.54
N THR A 37 -6.67 11.63 -0.79
CA THR A 37 -6.37 10.60 0.22
C THR A 37 -5.24 11.06 1.13
N HIS A 38 -5.41 10.87 2.45
CA HIS A 38 -4.37 11.08 3.45
C HIS A 38 -4.03 9.75 4.11
N VAL A 39 -2.75 9.39 4.20
CA VAL A 39 -2.31 8.11 4.76
C VAL A 39 -1.54 8.27 6.07
N MET A 40 -1.83 7.37 7.02
CA MET A 40 -1.06 7.18 8.25
C MET A 40 -0.64 5.71 8.37
N ALA A 41 0.66 5.46 8.40
CA ALA A 41 1.23 4.14 8.59
C ALA A 41 1.86 4.03 9.98
N VAL A 42 1.69 2.88 10.65
CA VAL A 42 2.11 2.68 12.03
C VAL A 42 2.90 1.39 12.15
N CYS A 43 4.15 1.48 12.64
CA CYS A 43 5.07 0.37 12.80
C CYS A 43 5.51 -0.25 11.46
N GLN A 44 5.26 -1.54 11.23
CA GLN A 44 5.72 -2.27 10.04
C GLN A 44 5.27 -1.68 8.68
N PRO A 45 4.01 -1.22 8.47
CA PRO A 45 3.59 -0.62 7.20
C PRO A 45 4.30 0.67 6.81
N SER A 46 5.06 1.31 7.71
CA SER A 46 5.72 2.59 7.41
C SER A 46 6.70 2.49 6.23
N VAL A 47 7.41 1.36 6.09
CA VAL A 47 8.33 1.11 4.97
C VAL A 47 7.59 0.91 3.64
N PRO A 48 6.62 -0.03 3.50
CA PRO A 48 5.91 -0.22 2.23
C PRO A 48 5.08 1.00 1.82
N VAL A 49 4.47 1.75 2.76
CA VAL A 49 3.75 2.99 2.42
C VAL A 49 4.71 4.05 1.87
N LEU A 50 5.88 4.23 2.46
CA LEU A 50 6.91 5.15 1.94
C LEU A 50 7.34 4.75 0.53
N ALA A 51 7.59 3.45 0.30
CA ALA A 51 8.00 2.94 -1.01
C ALA A 51 6.89 3.11 -2.06
N ALA A 52 5.64 2.81 -1.72
CA ALA A 52 4.48 3.01 -2.59
C ALA A 52 4.37 4.47 -3.05
N VAL A 53 4.38 5.41 -2.10
CA VAL A 53 4.32 6.85 -2.40
C VAL A 53 5.48 7.28 -3.28
N ALA A 54 6.71 6.83 -3.00
CA ALA A 54 7.88 7.17 -3.82
C ALA A 54 7.78 6.65 -5.27
N LEU A 55 7.25 5.43 -5.47
CA LEU A 55 7.03 4.86 -6.79
C LEU A 55 5.93 5.60 -7.56
N MET A 56 4.81 5.92 -6.90
CA MET A 56 3.71 6.67 -7.48
C MET A 56 4.14 8.10 -7.89
N GLU A 57 4.88 8.80 -7.04
CA GLU A 57 5.44 10.13 -7.34
C GLU A 57 6.38 10.07 -8.55
N LYS A 58 7.29 9.08 -8.59
CA LYS A 58 8.16 8.87 -9.75
C LYS A 58 7.36 8.64 -11.04
N GLY A 59 6.20 7.98 -10.95
CA GLY A 59 5.30 7.72 -12.06
C GLY A 59 4.42 8.91 -12.47
N GLY A 60 4.39 9.99 -11.69
CA GLY A 60 3.45 11.10 -11.90
C GLY A 60 1.98 10.67 -11.69
N ASP A 61 1.76 9.73 -10.78
CA ASP A 61 0.45 9.16 -10.51
C ASP A 61 -0.50 10.19 -9.88
N PRO A 62 -1.71 10.43 -10.43
CA PRO A 62 -2.64 11.43 -9.90
C PRO A 62 -3.26 11.05 -8.55
N PHE A 63 -3.08 9.82 -8.08
CA PHE A 63 -3.67 9.30 -6.86
C PHE A 63 -2.67 9.13 -5.72
N VAL A 64 -1.49 9.76 -5.82
CA VAL A 64 -0.56 9.88 -4.69
C VAL A 64 -1.28 10.51 -3.48
N PRO A 65 -1.15 9.97 -2.26
CA PRO A 65 -1.71 10.58 -1.06
C PRO A 65 -1.23 12.02 -0.85
N SER A 66 -2.16 12.92 -0.53
CA SER A 66 -1.88 14.35 -0.30
C SER A 66 -1.01 14.59 0.93
N THR A 67 -1.06 13.70 1.92
CA THR A 67 -0.11 13.69 3.04
C THR A 67 0.20 12.26 3.48
N MET A 68 1.40 12.06 4.01
CA MET A 68 1.84 10.80 4.59
C MET A 68 2.41 11.03 6.00
N THR A 69 1.84 10.36 7.00
CA THR A 69 2.36 10.31 8.38
C THR A 69 2.88 8.91 8.68
N LEU A 70 4.11 8.80 9.15
CA LEU A 70 4.77 7.52 9.47
C LEU A 70 5.16 7.50 10.95
N MET A 71 4.76 6.45 11.66
CA MET A 71 5.01 6.27 13.11
C MET A 71 5.59 4.91 13.43
#